data_AF-A0A959B4D2-F1
#
_entry.id   AF-A0A959B4D2-F1
#
_cell.length_a   1.000
_cell.length_b   1.000
_cell.length_c   1.000
_cell.angle_alpha   90.00
_cell.angle_beta   90.00
_cell.angle_gamma   90.00
#
_symmetry.space_group_name_H-M   'P 1'
#
loop_
_entity.id
_entity.type
_entity.pdbx_description
1 polymer ?
#
loop_
_entity_poly.entity_id
_entity_poly.type
_entity_poly.pdbx_seq_one_letter_code
_entity_poly.pdbx_strand_id
1 'polypeptide(L)'
;DFMSYYAAQRIKEARGETGDALMDIIGHMESTKTHNYIFRNEGNLQFSNQVQNWGFDTPVLTNGAAYADLDNDGDLDLVLNNVNEPAGIYENKSQPGNYLNVQLQGSGGNRYGIGARIEVYAGGQVMMQEFIPTRG
;
A
#
# COMPACT_ATOMS: atom_id res chain seq x y z
N ASP A 1 -22.82 -14.11 -0.77
CA ASP A 1 -21.68 -14.77 -0.16
C ASP A 1 -22.21 -15.91 0.74
N PHE A 2 -21.60 -17.08 0.68
CA PHE A 2 -22.08 -18.29 1.38
C PHE A 2 -22.00 -18.11 2.90
N MET A 3 -21.02 -17.33 3.36
CA MET A 3 -20.74 -17.13 4.78
C MET A 3 -21.75 -16.20 5.44
N SER A 4 -22.10 -15.09 4.78
CA SER A 4 -23.19 -14.21 5.18
C SER A 4 -24.55 -14.94 5.25
N TYR A 5 -24.79 -15.91 4.35
CA TYR A 5 -25.98 -16.75 4.41
C TYR A 5 -25.99 -17.70 5.61
N TYR A 6 -24.87 -18.39 5.88
CA TYR A 6 -24.76 -19.35 6.98
C TYR A 6 -24.82 -18.67 8.36
N ALA A 7 -24.16 -17.51 8.50
CA ALA A 7 -24.23 -16.69 9.70
C ALA A 7 -25.65 -16.16 9.94
N ALA A 8 -26.32 -15.62 8.91
CA ALA A 8 -27.70 -15.16 9.03
C ALA A 8 -28.67 -16.29 9.41
N GLN A 9 -28.44 -17.50 8.91
CA GLN A 9 -29.25 -18.67 9.23
C GLN A 9 -29.09 -19.07 10.71
N ARG A 10 -27.85 -19.10 11.24
CA ARG A 10 -27.55 -19.40 12.64
C ARG A 10 -28.08 -18.34 13.61
N ILE A 11 -28.00 -17.06 13.25
CA ILE A 11 -28.56 -15.94 14.02
C ILE A 11 -30.09 -16.05 14.13
N LYS A 12 -30.75 -16.47 13.03
CA LYS A 12 -32.21 -16.65 13.00
C LYS A 12 -32.67 -17.84 13.86
N GLU A 13 -31.82 -18.85 14.00
CA GLU A 13 -32.04 -20.02 14.86
C GLU A 13 -31.78 -19.73 16.35
N ALA A 14 -30.86 -18.80 16.68
CA ALA A 14 -30.40 -18.50 18.03
C ALA A 14 -31.36 -17.67 18.92
N ARG A 15 -32.62 -17.42 18.50
CA ARG A 15 -33.71 -16.87 19.35
C ARG A 15 -33.30 -15.77 20.37
N GLY A 16 -32.60 -14.71 19.93
CA GLY A 16 -32.54 -13.46 20.71
C GLY A 16 -31.30 -13.22 21.58
N GLU A 17 -30.24 -14.02 21.49
CA GLU A 17 -28.93 -13.67 22.07
C GLU A 17 -28.05 -13.05 20.98
N THR A 18 -28.11 -11.72 20.85
CA THR A 18 -27.90 -11.05 19.55
C THR A 18 -26.51 -10.41 19.33
N GLY A 19 -25.58 -10.48 20.28
CA GLY A 19 -24.24 -9.87 20.14
C GLY A 19 -23.09 -10.86 20.30
N ASP A 20 -23.04 -11.53 21.44
CA ASP A 20 -21.86 -12.32 21.84
C ASP A 20 -21.69 -13.60 21.01
N ALA A 21 -22.78 -14.31 20.71
CA ALA A 21 -22.73 -15.49 19.86
C ALA A 21 -22.34 -15.17 18.40
N LEU A 22 -22.71 -13.97 17.91
CA LEU A 22 -22.30 -13.51 16.58
C LEU A 22 -20.81 -13.16 16.56
N MET A 23 -20.32 -12.47 17.59
CA MET A 23 -18.90 -12.16 17.73
C MET A 23 -18.05 -13.41 17.92
N ASP A 24 -18.55 -14.43 18.63
CA ASP A 24 -17.88 -15.71 18.79
C ASP A 24 -17.76 -16.45 17.44
N ILE A 25 -18.83 -16.47 16.64
CA ILE A 25 -18.80 -17.05 15.29
C ILE A 25 -17.84 -16.28 14.38
N ILE A 26 -17.85 -14.94 14.40
CA ILE A 26 -16.93 -14.10 13.62
C ILE A 26 -15.48 -14.33 14.07
N GLY A 27 -15.23 -14.48 15.38
CA GLY A 27 -13.91 -14.75 15.94
C GLY A 27 -13.35 -16.14 15.57
N HIS A 28 -14.23 -17.12 15.33
CA HIS A 28 -13.86 -18.46 14.86
C HIS A 28 -13.79 -18.59 13.34
N MET A 29 -14.06 -17.51 12.58
CA MET A 29 -13.83 -17.52 11.14
C MET A 29 -12.32 -17.48 10.87
N GLU A 30 -11.76 -18.60 10.44
CA GLU A 30 -10.37 -18.64 9.99
C GLU A 30 -10.21 -17.75 8.75
N SER A 31 -9.40 -16.70 8.88
CA SER A 31 -9.00 -15.92 7.73
C SER A 31 -7.86 -16.63 7.00
N THR A 32 -8.07 -16.93 5.72
CA THR A 32 -7.00 -17.46 4.88
C THR A 32 -6.07 -16.32 4.50
N LYS A 33 -4.93 -16.22 5.18
CA LYS A 33 -3.88 -15.27 4.80
C LYS A 33 -3.29 -15.68 3.46
N THR A 34 -3.24 -14.75 2.52
CA THR A 34 -2.50 -14.88 1.26
C THR A 34 -1.34 -13.90 1.26
N HIS A 35 -0.32 -14.15 0.46
CA HIS A 35 0.77 -13.19 0.31
C HIS A 35 0.34 -12.02 -0.59
N ASN A 36 1.05 -10.89 -0.50
CA ASN A 36 0.85 -9.77 -1.40
C ASN A 36 1.55 -10.01 -2.75
N TYR A 37 1.06 -9.39 -3.82
CA TYR A 37 1.71 -9.43 -5.12
C TYR A 37 2.45 -8.13 -5.41
N ILE A 38 3.66 -8.26 -5.93
CA ILE A 38 4.46 -7.13 -6.41
C ILE A 38 5.05 -7.47 -7.78
N PHE A 39 5.07 -6.47 -8.66
CA PHE A 39 5.50 -6.63 -10.04
C PHE A 39 6.53 -5.56 -10.40
N ARG A 40 7.58 -5.97 -11.10
CA ARG A 40 8.54 -5.04 -11.71
C ARG A 40 8.06 -4.68 -13.11
N ASN A 41 8.02 -3.38 -13.40
CA ASN A 41 7.82 -2.89 -14.77
C ASN A 41 9.11 -3.08 -15.57
N GLU A 42 9.04 -3.89 -16.62
CA GLU A 42 10.16 -4.17 -17.54
C GLU A 42 10.16 -3.23 -18.76
N GLY A 43 9.23 -2.27 -18.79
CA GLY A 43 8.95 -1.42 -19.95
C GLY A 43 8.05 -2.13 -20.97
N ASN A 44 7.63 -1.39 -22.00
CA ASN A 44 6.80 -1.92 -23.09
C ASN A 44 5.55 -2.69 -22.62
N LEU A 45 4.90 -2.21 -21.55
CA LEU A 45 3.72 -2.84 -20.93
C LEU A 45 3.98 -4.28 -20.41
N GLN A 46 5.23 -4.66 -20.17
CA GLN A 46 5.59 -5.96 -19.62
C GLN A 46 5.89 -5.85 -18.13
N PHE A 47 5.42 -6.84 -17.37
CA PHE A 47 5.56 -6.90 -15.92
C PHE A 47 6.01 -8.30 -15.51
N SER A 48 7.02 -8.37 -14.65
CA SER A 48 7.51 -9.63 -14.08
C SER A 48 7.08 -9.74 -12.62
N ASN A 49 6.61 -10.93 -12.22
CA ASN A 49 6.25 -11.21 -10.83
C ASN A 49 7.53 -11.28 -9.98
N GLN A 50 7.60 -10.47 -8.92
CA GLN A 50 8.76 -10.39 -8.03
C GLN A 50 8.45 -10.80 -6.59
N VAL A 51 7.33 -11.48 -6.34
CA VAL A 51 6.88 -11.88 -4.99
C VAL A 51 7.99 -12.55 -4.18
N GLN A 52 8.67 -13.55 -4.74
CA GLN A 52 9.75 -14.24 -4.03
C GLN A 52 11.03 -13.40 -3.96
N ASN A 53 11.40 -12.75 -5.05
CA ASN A 53 12.69 -12.03 -5.14
C ASN A 53 12.73 -10.78 -4.27
N TRP A 54 11.59 -10.14 -4.02
CA TRP A 54 11.47 -8.92 -3.22
C TRP A 54 10.88 -9.17 -1.83
N GLY A 55 10.67 -10.43 -1.43
CA GLY A 55 10.27 -10.80 -0.07
C GLY A 55 8.80 -10.55 0.26
N PHE A 56 7.91 -10.60 -0.73
CA PHE A 56 6.46 -10.42 -0.57
C PHE A 56 5.71 -11.75 -0.45
N ASP A 57 6.39 -12.87 -0.25
CA ASP A 57 5.83 -14.22 -0.16
C ASP A 57 5.25 -14.57 1.23
N THR A 58 5.44 -13.71 2.23
CA THR A 58 4.88 -13.88 3.56
C THR A 58 3.35 -13.72 3.53
N PRO A 59 2.57 -14.73 3.98
CA PRO A 59 1.12 -14.62 4.05
C PRO A 59 0.66 -13.56 5.06
N VAL A 60 -0.05 -12.54 4.61
CA VAL A 60 -0.54 -11.43 5.44
C VAL A 60 -1.79 -10.81 4.83
N LEU A 61 -2.71 -10.34 5.67
CA LEU A 61 -3.87 -9.58 5.21
C LEU A 61 -3.52 -8.10 5.22
N THR A 62 -3.48 -7.48 4.05
CA THR A 62 -3.16 -6.06 3.90
C THR A 62 -4.36 -5.31 3.34
N ASN A 63 -4.71 -4.18 3.96
CA ASN A 63 -5.83 -3.32 3.53
C ASN A 63 -5.38 -2.09 2.72
N GLY A 64 -4.10 -1.75 2.77
CA GLY A 64 -3.57 -0.59 2.07
C GLY A 64 -2.05 -0.53 2.10
N ALA A 65 -1.51 0.29 1.21
CA ALA A 65 -0.08 0.56 1.11
C ALA A 65 0.14 2.07 0.94
N ALA A 66 1.25 2.57 1.46
CA ALA A 66 1.77 3.90 1.20
C ALA A 66 3.26 3.78 0.84
N TYR A 67 3.78 4.73 0.07
CA TYR A 67 5.20 4.78 -0.27
C TYR A 67 5.77 6.16 0.05
N ALA A 68 6.98 6.16 0.59
CA ALA A 68 7.73 7.35 0.95
C ALA A 68 9.22 7.00 1.08
N ASP A 69 10.10 7.98 0.89
CA ASP A 69 11.51 7.88 1.22
C ASP A 69 11.64 8.08 2.75
N LEU A 70 11.73 7.00 3.54
CA LEU A 70 11.68 7.06 5.00
C LEU A 70 13.05 7.37 5.63
N ASP A 71 14.14 7.00 4.96
CA ASP A 71 15.51 7.19 5.43
C ASP A 71 16.27 8.36 4.75
N ASN A 72 15.64 9.01 3.76
CA ASN A 72 16.15 10.13 2.98
C ASN A 72 17.33 9.78 2.06
N ASP A 73 17.37 8.55 1.53
CA ASP A 73 18.39 8.12 0.59
C ASP A 73 18.01 8.35 -0.89
N GLY A 74 16.76 8.77 -1.13
CA GLY A 74 16.24 9.14 -2.44
C GLY A 74 15.52 8.02 -3.18
N ASP A 75 15.43 6.82 -2.61
CA ASP A 75 14.56 5.76 -3.11
C ASP A 75 13.25 5.66 -2.30
N LEU A 76 12.24 4.98 -2.84
CA LEU A 76 10.92 4.89 -2.20
C LEU A 76 10.77 3.57 -1.45
N ASP A 77 10.50 3.68 -0.16
CA ASP A 77 10.09 2.57 0.70
C ASP A 77 8.60 2.31 0.61
N LEU A 78 8.18 1.12 1.09
CA LEU A 78 6.79 0.72 1.14
C LEU A 78 6.34 0.44 2.57
N VAL A 79 5.20 1.02 2.96
CA VAL A 79 4.52 0.77 4.24
C VAL A 79 3.19 0.07 3.96
N LEU A 80 2.97 -1.09 4.57
CA LEU A 80 1.75 -1.88 4.45
C LEU A 80 0.90 -1.79 5.72
N ASN A 81 -0.39 -1.54 5.57
CA ASN A 81 -1.35 -1.63 6.67
C ASN A 81 -1.92 -3.04 6.76
N ASN A 82 -1.43 -3.81 7.74
CA ASN A 82 -1.83 -5.19 7.95
C ASN A 82 -2.99 -5.30 8.95
N VAL A 83 -3.90 -6.24 8.71
CA VAL A 83 -5.07 -6.48 9.55
C VAL A 83 -4.66 -7.31 10.77
N ASN A 84 -4.96 -6.80 11.97
CA ASN A 84 -4.66 -7.45 13.25
C ASN A 84 -3.17 -7.78 13.48
N GLU A 85 -2.28 -7.11 12.74
CA GLU A 85 -0.83 -7.29 12.79
C GLU A 85 -0.13 -5.92 12.73
N PRO A 86 1.13 -5.83 13.18
CA PRO A 86 1.94 -4.64 12.95
C PRO A 86 2.02 -4.27 11.46
N ALA A 87 2.20 -2.98 11.20
CA ALA A 87 2.47 -2.50 9.85
C ALA A 87 3.75 -3.14 9.29
N GLY A 88 3.72 -3.51 8.02
CA GLY A 88 4.92 -3.95 7.30
C GLY A 88 5.69 -2.76 6.78
N ILE A 89 7.01 -2.76 6.90
CA ILE A 89 7.89 -1.75 6.30
C ILE A 89 8.90 -2.49 5.44
N TYR A 90 8.98 -2.11 4.17
CA TYR A 90 9.92 -2.65 3.20
C TYR A 90 10.84 -1.51 2.76
N GLU A 91 12.07 -1.55 3.25
CA GLU A 91 13.16 -0.67 2.84
C GLU A 91 13.59 -1.06 1.41
N ASN A 92 13.60 -0.10 0.50
CA ASN A 92 14.17 -0.35 -0.82
C ASN A 92 15.71 -0.30 -0.72
N LYS A 93 16.36 -1.32 -1.30
CA LYS A 93 17.83 -1.49 -1.27
C LYS A 93 18.41 -1.58 -2.66
N SER A 94 17.70 -1.04 -3.63
CA SER A 94 18.20 -0.89 -4.98
C SER A 94 19.47 -0.03 -4.97
N GLN A 95 20.34 -0.15 -5.99
CA GLN A 95 21.60 0.60 -5.96
C GLN A 95 21.34 2.11 -5.81
N PRO A 96 22.12 2.83 -4.98
CA PRO A 96 21.95 4.25 -4.79
C PRO A 96 21.93 4.97 -6.12
N GLY A 97 20.77 5.54 -6.46
CA GLY A 97 20.59 6.33 -7.66
C GLY A 97 21.10 7.74 -7.47
N ASN A 98 21.03 8.54 -8.55
CA ASN A 98 21.06 9.99 -8.39
C ASN A 98 19.63 10.44 -8.08
N TYR A 99 19.44 11.23 -7.02
CA TYR A 99 18.16 11.84 -6.70
C TYR A 99 18.23 13.36 -6.81
N LEU A 100 17.09 14.00 -7.02
CA LEU A 100 16.94 15.46 -7.03
C LEU A 100 15.84 15.84 -6.04
N ASN A 101 16.23 16.53 -4.96
CA ASN A 101 15.28 17.12 -4.03
C ASN A 101 14.91 18.54 -4.49
N VAL A 102 13.62 18.82 -4.66
CA VAL A 102 13.11 20.13 -5.05
C VAL A 102 12.17 20.66 -3.96
N GLN A 103 12.62 21.68 -3.24
CA GLN A 103 11.78 22.41 -2.30
C GLN A 103 11.05 23.55 -3.01
N LEU A 104 9.72 23.44 -3.09
CA LEU A 104 8.88 24.50 -3.63
C LEU A 104 8.66 25.61 -2.59
N GLN A 105 8.67 26.86 -3.07
CA GLN A 105 8.32 28.05 -2.28
C GLN A 105 7.29 28.85 -3.07
N GLY A 106 6.03 28.75 -2.68
CA GLY A 106 4.94 29.52 -3.29
C GLY A 106 4.62 30.79 -2.52
N SER A 107 3.69 31.60 -3.05
CA SER A 107 3.27 32.87 -2.46
C SER A 107 1.77 32.88 -2.09
N GLY A 108 1.37 33.83 -1.26
CA GLY A 108 -0.02 34.01 -0.85
C GLY A 108 -0.60 32.78 -0.13
N GLY A 109 -1.77 32.31 -0.59
CA GLY A 109 -2.45 31.13 -0.02
C GLY A 109 -1.82 29.78 -0.38
N ASN A 110 -0.93 29.73 -1.37
CA ASN A 110 -0.29 28.49 -1.84
C ASN A 110 1.21 28.46 -1.50
N ARG A 111 1.55 28.61 -0.21
CA ARG A 111 2.96 28.69 0.25
C ARG A 111 3.81 27.45 -0.09
N TYR A 112 3.17 26.29 -0.26
CA TYR A 112 3.85 25.03 -0.56
C TYR A 112 3.90 24.71 -2.07
N GLY A 113 3.32 25.56 -2.94
CA GLY A 113 3.32 25.31 -4.38
C GLY A 113 2.50 24.08 -4.80
N ILE A 114 1.41 23.78 -4.09
CA ILE A 114 0.49 22.67 -4.42
C ILE A 114 0.03 22.81 -5.87
N GLY A 115 0.14 21.72 -6.62
CA GLY A 115 -0.17 21.64 -8.06
C GLY A 115 0.98 22.03 -8.99
N ALA A 116 2.16 22.40 -8.47
CA ALA A 116 3.31 22.64 -9.32
C ALA A 116 3.78 21.34 -9.99
N ARG A 117 4.10 21.43 -11.28
CA ARG A 117 4.72 20.36 -12.07
C ARG A 117 6.20 20.63 -12.25
N ILE A 118 7.01 19.62 -11.98
CA ILE A 118 8.45 19.63 -12.17
C ILE A 118 8.76 18.64 -13.28
N GLU A 119 9.44 19.12 -14.32
CA GLU A 119 9.96 18.29 -15.41
C GLU A 119 11.49 18.33 -15.39
N VAL A 120 12.10 17.14 -15.38
CA VAL A 120 13.56 16.97 -15.37
C VAL A 120 13.99 16.31 -16.66
N TYR A 121 14.91 16.95 -17.36
CA TYR A 121 15.48 16.48 -18.62
C TYR A 121 16.89 15.97 -18.35
N ALA A 122 17.11 14.65 -18.45
CA ALA A 122 18.40 14.05 -18.18
C ALA A 122 18.64 12.84 -19.09
N GLY A 123 19.81 12.77 -19.75
CA GLY A 123 20.18 11.61 -20.56
C GLY A 123 19.22 11.27 -21.71
N GLY A 124 18.48 12.25 -22.24
CA GLY A 124 17.44 12.02 -23.25
C GLY A 124 16.10 11.52 -22.70
N GLN A 125 15.97 11.40 -21.38
CA GLN A 125 14.72 11.07 -20.70
C GLN A 125 14.07 12.34 -20.13
N VAL A 126 12.74 12.30 -20.02
CA VAL A 126 11.94 13.32 -19.35
C VAL A 126 11.22 12.66 -18.18
N MET A 127 11.53 13.12 -16.97
CA MET A 127 10.85 12.70 -15.74
C MET A 127 9.91 13.83 -15.32
N MET A 128 8.69 13.51 -14.91
CA MET A 128 7.71 14.50 -14.49
C MET A 128 7.12 14.11 -13.14
N GLN A 129 7.05 15.06 -12.22
CA GLN A 129 6.36 14.92 -10.95
C GLN A 129 5.48 16.14 -10.66
N GLU A 130 4.25 15.89 -10.22
CA GLU A 130 3.35 16.92 -9.76
C GLU A 130 3.28 16.93 -8.23
N PHE A 131 3.41 18.10 -7.62
CA PHE A 131 3.36 18.24 -6.18
C PHE A 131 1.92 18.29 -5.68
N ILE A 132 1.41 17.10 -5.37
CA ILE A 132 0.11 16.91 -4.72
C ILE A 132 0.37 16.27 -3.36
N PRO A 133 0.00 16.91 -2.24
CA PRO A 133 0.27 16.42 -0.88
C PRO A 133 -0.63 15.23 -0.50
N THR A 134 -1.62 14.89 -1.33
CA THR A 134 -2.45 13.70 -1.18
C THR A 134 -1.93 12.61 -2.10
N ARG A 135 -1.53 11.48 -1.52
CA ARG A 135 -1.23 10.24 -2.22
C ARG A 135 -1.95 9.12 -1.48
N GLY A 136 -2.63 8.24 -2.20
CA GLY A 136 -3.41 7.13 -1.67
C GLY A 136 -3.76 6.17 -2.78
#